data_AF-A0ABD2MGJ1-F1
#
_entry.id   AF-A0ABD2MGJ1-F1
#
_cell.length_a   1.000
_cell.length_b   1.000
_cell.length_c   1.000
_cell.angle_alpha   90.00
_cell.angle_beta   90.00
_cell.angle_gamma   90.00
#
_symmetry.space_group_name_H-M   'P 1'
#
loop_
_entity.id
_entity.type
_entity.pdbx_description
1 polymer ?
#
loop_
_entity_poly.entity_id
_entity_poly.type
_entity_poly.pdbx_seq_one_letter_code
_entity_poly.pdbx_strand_id
1 'polypeptide(L)'
;MPACFKVATSCKLKDEKNELFGYPCDGCRRIICKTCSGFSVSDVRCIPGSARVLIFFCPECVESNRDAGIHHASIEDKMLKIEEDIDKLLRNVDSLVSDSSARMDVVSVDVSNLKESSIQLINLISPFIDLIIRACSSSPASGLSSSAVMNDTHNENLVLVKELTSLSSIDNFEQQNLSKKTTKKKAN
;
A
#
# COMPACT_ATOMS: atom_id res chain seq x y z
N MET A 1 -57.51 -4.96 -1.75
CA MET A 1 -57.24 -5.64 -3.04
C MET A 1 -56.03 -4.98 -3.66
N PRO A 2 -55.08 -5.75 -4.21
CA PRO A 2 -53.99 -5.16 -4.98
C PRO A 2 -54.54 -4.33 -6.15
N ALA A 3 -53.91 -3.22 -6.47
CA ALA A 3 -54.31 -2.34 -7.57
C ALA A 3 -53.19 -2.23 -8.61
N CYS A 4 -53.56 -1.98 -9.86
CA CYS A 4 -52.59 -1.71 -10.91
C CYS A 4 -51.84 -0.41 -10.61
N PHE A 5 -50.51 -0.45 -10.70
CA PHE A 5 -49.66 0.71 -10.48
C PHE A 5 -49.97 1.88 -11.43
N LYS A 6 -50.35 1.61 -12.69
CA LYS A 6 -50.55 2.66 -13.71
C LYS A 6 -51.95 3.28 -13.71
N VAL A 7 -53.00 2.50 -13.44
CA VAL A 7 -54.40 2.94 -13.61
C VAL A 7 -55.21 2.94 -12.32
N ALA A 8 -54.60 2.60 -11.18
CA ALA A 8 -55.23 2.51 -9.85
C ALA A 8 -56.50 1.63 -9.78
N THR A 9 -56.80 0.85 -10.82
CA THR A 9 -57.93 -0.08 -10.84
C THR A 9 -57.61 -1.34 -10.03
N SER A 10 -58.63 -1.89 -9.36
CA SER A 10 -58.47 -3.12 -8.57
C SER A 10 -58.11 -4.30 -9.46
N CYS A 11 -57.00 -4.95 -9.14
CA CYS A 11 -56.47 -6.12 -9.83
C CYS A 11 -56.85 -7.40 -9.08
N LYS A 12 -57.49 -8.36 -9.76
CA LYS A 12 -57.68 -9.71 -9.23
C LYS A 12 -56.51 -10.58 -9.71
N LEU A 13 -55.69 -11.02 -8.75
CA LEU A 13 -54.52 -11.89 -8.98
C LEU A 13 -54.89 -13.36 -9.22
N LYS A 14 -56.18 -13.70 -9.16
CA LYS A 14 -56.67 -15.08 -9.20
C LYS A 14 -57.46 -15.31 -10.47
N ASP A 15 -57.19 -16.44 -11.13
CA ASP A 15 -57.88 -16.88 -12.35
C ASP A 15 -59.28 -17.42 -12.01
N GLU A 16 -60.16 -16.53 -11.53
CA GLU A 16 -61.59 -16.84 -11.44
C GLU A 16 -62.24 -16.40 -12.75
N LYS A 17 -62.65 -17.38 -13.57
CA LYS A 17 -63.38 -17.21 -14.84
C LYS A 17 -62.57 -16.67 -16.03
N ASN A 18 -61.34 -17.13 -16.25
CA ASN A 18 -60.51 -16.78 -17.43
C ASN A 18 -60.08 -15.29 -17.52
N GLU A 19 -60.33 -14.47 -16.50
CA GLU A 19 -59.97 -13.05 -16.49
C GLU A 19 -58.84 -12.78 -15.48
N LEU A 20 -57.61 -12.95 -15.95
CA LEU A 20 -56.42 -12.58 -15.20
C LEU A 20 -56.20 -11.06 -15.23
N PHE A 21 -56.44 -10.41 -14.08
CA PHE A 21 -56.30 -8.96 -13.90
C PHE A 21 -55.02 -8.62 -13.15
N GLY A 22 -53.88 -8.91 -13.77
CA GLY A 22 -52.57 -8.34 -13.43
C GLY A 22 -51.64 -9.19 -12.57
N TYR A 23 -50.36 -8.83 -12.57
CA TYR A 23 -49.26 -9.62 -12.02
C TYR A 23 -48.16 -8.76 -11.43
N PRO A 24 -47.45 -9.26 -10.39
CA PRO A 24 -46.28 -8.59 -9.88
C PRO A 24 -45.11 -8.69 -10.88
N CYS A 25 -44.51 -7.55 -11.20
CA CYS A 25 -43.23 -7.48 -11.91
C CYS A 25 -42.11 -8.10 -11.07
N ASP A 26 -41.28 -8.97 -11.62
CA ASP A 26 -40.16 -9.60 -10.91
C ASP A 26 -39.03 -8.59 -10.58
N GLY A 27 -38.94 -7.48 -11.33
CA GLY A 27 -38.00 -6.39 -11.06
C GLY A 27 -38.47 -5.47 -9.93
N CYS A 28 -39.51 -4.67 -10.18
CA CYS A 28 -39.97 -3.65 -9.23
C CYS A 28 -41.05 -4.12 -8.24
N ARG A 29 -41.52 -5.38 -8.35
CA ARG A 29 -42.58 -6.00 -7.52
C ARG A 29 -43.94 -5.30 -7.57
N ARG A 30 -44.10 -4.27 -8.40
CA ARG A 30 -45.38 -3.57 -8.62
C ARG A 30 -46.33 -4.43 -9.46
N ILE A 31 -47.62 -4.30 -9.19
CA ILE A 31 -48.67 -5.05 -9.91
C ILE A 31 -49.08 -4.27 -11.15
N ILE A 32 -49.03 -4.93 -12.30
CA ILE A 32 -49.38 -4.35 -13.60
C ILE A 32 -50.55 -5.14 -14.18
N CYS A 33 -51.64 -4.46 -14.56
CA CYS A 33 -52.78 -5.11 -15.21
C CYS A 33 -52.44 -5.52 -16.65
N LYS A 34 -53.22 -6.46 -17.19
CA LYS A 34 -53.08 -6.97 -18.57
C LYS A 34 -52.96 -5.84 -19.60
N THR A 35 -53.85 -4.85 -19.54
CA THR A 35 -53.86 -3.70 -20.46
C THR A 35 -52.59 -2.85 -20.37
N CYS A 36 -52.08 -2.63 -19.16
CA CYS A 36 -50.86 -1.84 -18.92
C CYS A 36 -49.57 -2.63 -19.18
N SER A 37 -49.66 -3.97 -19.22
CA SER A 37 -48.53 -4.86 -19.43
C SER A 37 -48.15 -5.01 -20.91
N GLY A 38 -49.11 -4.82 -21.82
CA GLY A 38 -48.91 -5.01 -23.26
C GLY A 38 -48.80 -6.47 -23.72
N PHE A 39 -48.91 -7.44 -22.80
CA PHE A 39 -48.81 -8.86 -23.12
C PHE A 39 -50.13 -9.44 -23.67
N SER A 40 -50.00 -10.47 -24.51
CA SER A 40 -51.16 -11.23 -24.98
C SER A 40 -51.78 -12.06 -23.85
N VAL A 41 -53.03 -12.51 -24.04
CA VAL A 41 -53.73 -13.36 -23.05
C VAL A 41 -52.95 -14.65 -22.78
N SER A 42 -52.26 -15.15 -23.79
CA SER A 42 -51.49 -16.40 -23.76
C SER A 42 -50.23 -16.26 -22.92
N ASP A 43 -49.47 -15.18 -23.10
CA ASP A 43 -48.22 -14.92 -22.35
C ASP A 43 -48.51 -14.71 -20.86
N VAL A 44 -49.63 -14.03 -20.60
CA VAL A 44 -50.12 -13.72 -19.27
C VAL A 44 -50.42 -14.98 -18.45
N ARG A 45 -50.90 -16.05 -19.06
CA ARG A 45 -51.24 -17.32 -18.38
C ARG A 45 -50.03 -18.11 -17.90
N CYS A 46 -48.83 -17.80 -18.40
CA CYS A 46 -47.60 -18.48 -17.98
C CYS A 46 -47.00 -17.90 -16.69
N ILE A 47 -47.47 -16.73 -16.25
CA ILE A 47 -46.97 -15.98 -15.09
C ILE A 47 -47.52 -16.49 -13.72
N PRO A 48 -48.81 -16.85 -13.56
CA PRO A 48 -49.37 -17.27 -12.26
C PRO A 48 -49.07 -18.72 -11.85
N GLY A 49 -48.36 -19.52 -12.67
CA GLY A 49 -48.06 -20.91 -12.35
C GLY A 49 -47.22 -21.06 -11.07
N SER A 50 -47.48 -22.12 -10.28
CA SER A 50 -46.65 -22.49 -9.13
C SER A 50 -45.20 -22.81 -9.52
N ALA A 51 -44.99 -23.25 -10.76
CA ALA A 51 -43.70 -23.37 -11.42
C ALA A 51 -43.56 -22.26 -12.46
N ARG A 52 -43.35 -21.00 -12.04
CA ARG A 52 -43.09 -19.91 -12.98
C ARG A 52 -41.81 -20.21 -13.76
N VAL A 53 -41.96 -20.56 -15.03
CA VAL A 53 -40.83 -20.76 -15.96
C VAL A 53 -40.41 -19.43 -16.59
N LEU A 54 -41.31 -18.45 -16.65
CA LEU A 54 -41.09 -17.17 -17.30
C LEU A 54 -41.05 -16.02 -16.27
N ILE A 55 -39.97 -15.24 -16.34
CA ILE A 55 -39.80 -14.00 -15.60
C ILE A 55 -40.58 -12.90 -16.31
N PHE A 56 -41.35 -12.11 -15.57
CA PHE A 56 -42.14 -11.00 -16.06
C PHE A 56 -41.57 -9.67 -15.56
N PHE A 57 -41.12 -8.83 -16.49
CA PHE A 57 -40.75 -7.45 -16.22
C PHE A 57 -41.81 -6.49 -16.78
N CYS A 58 -42.17 -5.46 -16.01
CA CYS A 58 -43.02 -4.38 -16.52
C CYS A 58 -42.25 -3.54 -17.56
N PRO A 59 -42.94 -2.77 -18.42
CA PRO A 59 -42.28 -1.96 -19.45
C PRO A 59 -41.16 -1.06 -18.92
N GLU A 60 -41.38 -0.43 -17.76
CA GLU A 60 -40.37 0.42 -17.10
C GLU A 60 -39.11 -0.38 -16.69
N CYS A 61 -39.29 -1.59 -16.18
CA CYS A 61 -38.16 -2.46 -15.83
C CYS A 61 -37.46 -3.03 -17.06
N VAL A 62 -38.19 -3.32 -18.15
CA VAL A 62 -37.60 -3.74 -19.43
C VAL A 62 -36.72 -2.63 -20.00
N GLU A 63 -37.22 -1.39 -20.00
CA GLU A 63 -36.48 -0.22 -20.47
C GLU A 63 -35.26 0.06 -19.59
N SER A 64 -35.44 0.05 -18.26
CA SER A 64 -34.33 0.21 -17.31
C SER A 64 -33.24 -0.86 -17.49
N ASN A 65 -33.62 -2.12 -17.71
CA ASN A 65 -32.67 -3.21 -17.95
C ASN A 65 -31.99 -3.11 -19.32
N ARG A 66 -32.68 -2.56 -20.33
CA ARG A 66 -32.08 -2.31 -21.65
C ARG A 66 -31.00 -1.24 -21.55
N ASP A 67 -31.28 -0.16 -20.85
CA ASP A 67 -30.30 0.91 -20.60
C ASP A 67 -29.14 0.41 -19.74
N ALA A 68 -29.42 -0.42 -18.73
CA ALA A 68 -28.39 -1.07 -17.93
C ALA A 68 -27.44 -1.94 -18.77
N GLY A 69 -27.93 -2.61 -19.82
CA GLY A 69 -27.08 -3.38 -20.75
C GLY A 69 -26.08 -2.51 -21.50
N ILE A 70 -26.45 -1.29 -21.88
CA ILE A 70 -25.56 -0.30 -22.53
C ILE A 70 -24.50 0.17 -21.54
N HIS A 71 -24.90 0.42 -20.28
CA HIS A 71 -23.96 0.79 -19.23
C HIS A 71 -23.00 -0.36 -18.88
N HIS A 72 -23.44 -1.61 -18.95
CA HIS A 72 -22.59 -2.78 -18.66
C HIS A 72 -21.40 -2.87 -19.60
N ALA A 73 -21.63 -2.74 -20.92
CA ALA A 73 -20.54 -2.74 -21.90
C ALA A 73 -19.55 -1.58 -21.65
N SER A 74 -20.06 -0.38 -21.34
CA SER A 74 -19.20 0.76 -21.00
C SER A 74 -18.39 0.54 -19.70
N ILE A 75 -18.95 -0.19 -18.74
CA ILE A 75 -18.26 -0.53 -17.49
C ILE A 75 -17.18 -1.58 -17.75
N GLU A 76 -17.47 -2.63 -18.53
CA GLU A 76 -16.48 -3.64 -18.91
C GLU A 76 -15.27 -3.02 -19.62
N ASP A 77 -15.49 -2.13 -20.59
CA ASP A 77 -14.41 -1.41 -21.28
C ASP A 77 -13.56 -0.56 -20.32
N LYS A 78 -14.21 0.10 -19.36
CA LYS A 78 -13.50 0.88 -18.33
C LYS A 78 -12.72 -0.02 -17.38
N MET A 79 -13.24 -1.19 -17.03
CA MET A 79 -12.53 -2.16 -16.20
C MET A 79 -11.27 -2.68 -16.91
N LEU A 80 -11.39 -3.07 -18.19
CA LEU A 80 -10.23 -3.48 -18.99
C LEU A 80 -9.16 -2.38 -19.07
N LYS A 81 -9.58 -1.12 -19.24
CA LYS A 81 -8.64 0.01 -19.26
C LYS A 81 -7.96 0.23 -17.90
N ILE A 82 -8.69 0.09 -16.81
CA ILE A 82 -8.13 0.18 -15.46
C ILE A 82 -7.11 -0.94 -15.22
N GLU A 83 -7.39 -2.15 -15.64
CA GLU A 83 -6.46 -3.28 -15.55
C GLU A 83 -5.17 -3.00 -16.33
N GLU A 84 -5.28 -2.49 -17.56
CA GLU A 84 -4.13 -2.09 -18.37
C GLU A 84 -3.27 -1.01 -17.69
N ASP A 85 -3.91 -0.02 -17.06
CA ASP A 85 -3.22 1.06 -16.36
C ASP A 85 -2.54 0.56 -15.07
N ILE A 86 -3.13 -0.40 -14.35
CA ILE A 86 -2.50 -1.07 -13.20
C ILE A 86 -1.23 -1.80 -13.65
N ASP A 87 -1.28 -2.56 -14.74
CA ASP A 87 -0.12 -3.28 -15.27
C ASP A 87 1.00 -2.34 -15.75
N LYS A 88 0.66 -1.15 -16.26
CA LYS A 88 1.64 -0.11 -16.59
C LYS A 88 2.28 0.46 -15.33
N LEU A 89 1.49 0.74 -14.30
CA LEU A 89 1.99 1.28 -13.04
C LEU A 89 2.93 0.29 -12.32
N LEU A 90 2.58 -0.99 -12.30
CA LEU A 90 3.43 -2.04 -11.70
C LEU A 90 4.80 -2.11 -12.38
N ARG A 91 4.83 -2.10 -13.73
CA ARG A 91 6.09 -2.08 -14.49
C ARG A 91 6.94 -0.84 -14.20
N ASN A 92 6.32 0.32 -14.05
CA ASN A 92 7.03 1.55 -13.70
C ASN A 92 7.64 1.48 -12.28
N VAL A 93 6.90 0.91 -11.32
CA VAL A 93 7.39 0.71 -9.95
C VAL A 93 8.59 -0.25 -9.95
N ASP A 94 8.51 -1.38 -10.66
CA ASP A 94 9.61 -2.35 -10.73
C ASP A 94 10.89 -1.76 -11.35
N SER A 95 10.73 -0.95 -12.41
CA SER A 95 11.85 -0.21 -13.01
C SER A 95 12.48 0.76 -12.00
N LEU A 96 11.66 1.54 -11.28
CA LEU A 96 12.14 2.51 -10.30
C LEU A 96 12.85 1.86 -9.12
N VAL A 97 12.35 0.71 -8.65
CA VAL A 97 12.98 -0.08 -7.59
C VAL A 97 14.33 -0.63 -8.05
N SER A 98 14.40 -1.14 -9.29
CA SER A 98 15.65 -1.64 -9.88
C SER A 98 16.70 -0.55 -10.01
N ASP A 99 16.32 0.63 -10.50
CA ASP A 99 17.21 1.79 -10.62
C ASP A 99 17.68 2.28 -9.25
N SER A 100 16.78 2.28 -8.25
CA SER A 100 17.12 2.69 -6.88
C SER A 100 18.06 1.69 -6.21
N SER A 101 17.86 0.39 -6.43
CA SER A 101 18.76 -0.67 -5.93
C SER A 101 20.16 -0.50 -6.50
N ALA A 102 20.28 -0.32 -7.82
CA ALA A 102 21.57 -0.12 -8.47
C ALA A 102 22.31 1.11 -7.92
N ARG A 103 21.59 2.21 -7.64
CA ARG A 103 22.18 3.41 -7.04
C ARG A 103 22.60 3.19 -5.58
N MET A 104 21.82 2.44 -4.82
CA MET A 104 22.14 2.11 -3.43
C MET A 104 23.38 1.21 -3.33
N ASP A 105 23.56 0.28 -4.26
CA ASP A 105 24.77 -0.54 -4.34
C ASP A 105 26.03 0.32 -4.57
N VAL A 106 25.95 1.32 -5.46
CA VAL A 106 27.04 2.28 -5.70
C VAL A 106 27.38 3.07 -4.43
N VAL A 107 26.36 3.62 -3.75
CA VAL A 107 26.56 4.36 -2.50
C VAL A 107 27.15 3.46 -1.40
N SER A 108 26.72 2.20 -1.32
CA SER A 108 27.28 1.24 -0.35
C SER A 108 28.77 0.98 -0.59
N VAL A 109 29.21 0.93 -1.84
CA VAL A 109 30.62 0.80 -2.21
C VAL A 109 31.39 2.05 -1.81
N ASP A 110 30.89 3.25 -2.12
CA ASP A 110 31.54 4.51 -1.77
C ASP A 110 31.69 4.69 -0.25
N VAL A 111 30.66 4.35 0.52
CA VAL A 111 30.69 4.37 1.99
C VAL A 111 31.74 3.40 2.52
N SER A 112 31.86 2.21 1.92
CA SER A 112 32.88 1.21 2.31
C SER A 112 34.29 1.72 2.01
N ASN A 113 34.50 2.34 0.85
CA ASN A 113 35.79 2.93 0.46
C ASN A 113 36.18 4.12 1.35
N LEU A 114 35.22 4.98 1.71
CA LEU A 114 35.43 6.10 2.62
C LEU A 114 35.79 5.62 4.02
N LYS A 115 35.09 4.58 4.51
CA LYS A 115 35.39 3.93 5.79
C LYS A 115 36.82 3.40 5.80
N GLU A 116 37.22 2.65 4.79
CA GLU A 116 38.59 2.12 4.66
C GLU A 116 39.63 3.25 4.64
N SER A 117 39.40 4.30 3.86
CA SER A 117 40.27 5.48 3.81
C SER A 117 40.41 6.17 5.16
N SER A 118 39.31 6.28 5.93
CA SER A 118 39.33 6.87 7.27
C SER A 118 40.15 6.04 8.28
N ILE A 119 40.05 4.70 8.21
CA ILE A 119 40.84 3.78 9.04
C ILE A 119 42.33 3.94 8.72
N GLN A 120 42.69 4.02 7.43
CA GLN A 120 44.07 4.23 7.01
C GLN A 120 44.63 5.56 7.53
N LEU A 121 43.84 6.63 7.49
CA LEU A 121 44.23 7.93 8.03
C LEU A 121 44.43 7.88 9.55
N ILE A 122 43.52 7.24 10.29
CA ILE A 122 43.65 7.05 11.74
C ILE A 122 44.94 6.28 12.06
N ASN A 123 45.20 5.19 11.35
CA ASN A 123 46.41 4.39 11.54
C ASN A 123 47.70 5.19 11.23
N LEU A 124 47.66 6.09 10.26
CA LEU A 124 48.78 6.96 9.92
C LEU A 124 49.05 8.02 11.01
N ILE A 125 48.00 8.57 11.62
CA ILE A 125 48.11 9.66 12.61
C ILE A 125 48.38 9.14 14.03
N SER A 126 47.93 7.92 14.37
CA SER A 126 48.07 7.32 15.71
C SER A 126 49.49 7.40 16.30
N PRO A 127 50.58 7.10 15.56
CA PRO A 127 51.93 7.18 16.11
C PRO A 127 52.36 8.61 16.46
N PHE A 128 51.88 9.62 15.73
CA PHE A 128 52.16 11.02 16.03
C PHE A 128 51.44 11.47 17.30
N ILE A 129 50.20 11.03 17.49
CA ILE A 129 49.44 11.27 18.72
C ILE A 129 50.21 10.67 19.92
N ASP A 130 50.66 9.42 19.81
CA ASP A 130 51.44 8.77 20.86
C ASP A 130 52.75 9.50 21.17
N LEU A 131 53.44 10.00 20.14
CA LEU A 131 54.67 10.78 20.30
C LEU A 131 54.43 12.09 21.05
N ILE A 132 53.37 12.82 20.70
CA ILE A 132 52.99 14.07 21.37
C ILE A 132 52.66 13.80 22.84
N ILE A 133 51.86 12.77 23.12
CA ILE A 133 51.49 12.38 24.50
C ILE A 133 52.75 12.08 25.33
N ARG A 134 53.70 11.33 24.78
CA ARG A 134 54.97 11.01 25.46
C ARG A 134 55.82 12.26 25.70
N ALA A 135 55.95 13.14 24.71
CA ALA A 135 56.72 14.38 24.82
C ALA A 135 56.16 15.27 25.94
N CYS A 136 54.84 15.48 25.98
CA CYS A 136 54.17 16.25 27.02
C CYS A 136 54.33 15.65 28.43
N SER A 137 54.34 14.32 28.55
CA SER A 137 54.47 13.62 29.84
C SER A 137 55.91 13.64 30.40
N SER A 138 56.90 13.88 29.55
CA SER A 138 58.33 13.80 29.91
C SER A 138 58.93 15.12 30.41
N SER A 139 58.16 16.21 30.45
CA SER A 139 58.64 17.49 30.97
C SER A 139 58.86 17.39 32.49
N PRO A 140 60.10 17.45 32.99
CA PRO A 140 60.35 17.39 34.41
C PRO A 140 59.70 18.62 35.06
N ALA A 141 58.90 18.38 36.10
CA ALA A 141 58.31 19.40 36.95
C ALA A 141 59.40 20.12 37.79
N SER A 142 60.36 20.76 37.14
CA SER A 142 61.37 21.57 37.79
C SER A 142 60.82 22.98 38.01
N GLY A 143 60.12 23.12 39.14
CA GLY A 143 60.04 24.31 39.98
C GLY A 143 59.96 25.68 39.29
N LEU A 144 58.75 26.08 38.92
CA LEU A 144 58.37 27.50 38.84
C LEU A 144 56.96 27.63 39.42
N SER A 145 56.93 27.98 40.70
CA SER A 145 55.74 28.37 41.44
C SER A 145 55.26 29.73 40.93
N SER A 146 54.39 29.76 39.92
CA SER A 146 53.50 30.90 39.67
C SER A 146 52.22 30.49 38.94
N SER A 147 51.14 30.47 39.73
CA SER A 147 49.81 30.99 39.39
C SER A 147 48.96 30.31 38.29
N ALA A 148 48.29 29.22 38.70
CA ALA A 148 46.83 29.07 38.76
C ALA A 148 45.89 29.36 37.55
N VAL A 149 46.34 29.57 36.31
CA VAL A 149 45.40 29.93 35.21
C VAL A 149 45.39 28.98 33.98
N MET A 150 46.13 27.87 33.98
CA MET A 150 46.22 26.99 32.77
C MET A 150 45.81 25.52 32.94
N ASN A 151 45.20 25.12 34.06
CA ASN A 151 44.86 23.70 34.28
C ASN A 151 43.55 23.22 33.62
N ASP A 152 42.65 24.12 33.20
CA ASP A 152 41.34 23.69 32.68
C ASP A 152 41.41 23.25 31.20
N THR A 153 42.21 23.90 30.37
CA THR A 153 42.30 23.59 28.92
C THR A 153 43.04 22.29 28.60
N HIS A 154 43.89 21.80 29.52
CA HIS A 154 44.62 20.55 29.30
C HIS A 154 43.73 19.31 29.56
N ASN A 155 42.66 19.46 30.35
CA ASN A 155 41.74 18.38 30.68
C ASN A 155 40.69 18.17 29.58
N GLU A 156 40.18 19.24 28.95
CA GLU A 156 39.21 19.15 27.85
C GLU A 156 39.78 18.44 26.61
N ASN A 157 41.04 18.72 26.26
CA ASN A 157 41.69 18.05 25.13
C ASN A 157 41.93 16.55 25.38
N LEU A 158 42.13 16.14 26.64
CA LEU A 158 42.32 14.73 26.99
C LEU A 158 40.99 13.94 26.93
N VAL A 159 39.86 14.61 27.21
CA VAL A 159 38.51 14.03 27.10
C VAL A 159 38.15 13.79 25.63
N LEU A 160 38.41 14.76 24.75
CA LEU A 160 38.16 14.62 23.31
C LEU A 160 38.94 13.44 22.69
N VAL A 161 40.21 13.24 23.07
CA VAL A 161 41.01 12.10 22.57
C VAL A 161 40.47 10.75 23.07
N LYS A 162 39.97 10.69 24.31
CA LYS A 162 39.33 9.48 24.86
C LYS A 162 37.97 9.19 24.22
N GLU A 163 37.19 10.21 23.90
CA GLU A 163 35.93 10.03 23.17
C GLU A 163 36.17 9.53 21.75
N LEU A 164 37.15 10.10 21.03
CA LEU A 164 37.52 9.65 19.69
C LEU A 164 38.02 8.19 19.67
N THR A 165 38.71 7.73 20.71
CA THR A 165 39.13 6.32 20.85
C THR A 165 38.01 5.39 21.32
N SER A 166 36.99 5.90 22.01
CA SER A 166 35.81 5.11 22.38
C SER A 166 34.86 4.87 21.21
N LEU A 167 34.75 5.83 20.27
CA LEU A 167 33.92 5.71 19.08
C LEU A 167 34.42 4.59 18.13
N SER A 168 35.72 4.34 18.07
CA SER A 168 36.27 3.21 17.28
C SER A 168 35.91 1.83 17.86
N SER A 169 35.48 1.76 19.13
CA SER A 169 35.11 0.52 19.80
C SER A 169 33.62 0.15 19.61
N ILE A 170 32.76 1.12 19.30
CA ILE A 170 31.31 0.92 19.10
C ILE A 170 31.03 0.17 17.78
N ASP A 171 31.89 0.34 16.77
CA ASP A 171 31.78 -0.33 15.46
C ASP A 171 31.90 -1.87 15.53
N ASN A 172 32.58 -2.41 16.55
CA ASN A 172 32.66 -3.87 16.75
C ASN A 172 31.31 -4.47 17.21
N PHE A 173 30.42 -3.66 17.78
CA PHE A 173 29.13 -4.14 18.29
C PHE A 173 28.08 -4.24 17.18
N GLU A 174 28.08 -3.34 16.18
CA GLU A 174 27.16 -3.42 15.05
C GLU A 174 27.48 -4.56 14.08
N GLN A 175 28.77 -4.85 13.82
CA GLN A 175 29.16 -5.98 12.96
C GLN A 175 28.73 -7.34 13.53
N GLN A 176 28.74 -7.50 14.86
CA GLN A 176 28.23 -8.73 15.51
C GLN A 176 26.70 -8.88 15.39
N ASN A 177 25.95 -7.79 15.24
CA ASN A 177 24.50 -7.82 15.12
C ASN A 177 24.01 -8.03 13.67
N LEU A 178 24.77 -7.56 12.68
CA LEU A 178 24.50 -7.81 11.26
C LEU A 178 24.76 -9.28 10.86
N SER A 179 25.80 -9.90 11.40
CA SER A 179 26.11 -11.34 11.16
C SER A 179 25.00 -12.28 11.68
N LYS A 180 24.30 -11.90 12.75
CA LYS A 180 23.19 -12.69 13.33
C LYS A 180 21.88 -12.59 12.54
N LYS A 181 21.70 -11.55 11.71
CA LYS A 181 20.46 -11.38 10.92
C LYS A 181 20.48 -12.15 9.59
N THR A 182 21.64 -12.39 8.99
CA THR A 182 21.74 -13.10 7.69
C THR A 182 21.60 -14.62 7.80
N THR A 183 21.85 -15.21 8.97
CA THR A 183 21.68 -16.65 9.21
C THR A 183 20.22 -17.08 9.41
N LYS A 184 19.30 -16.15 9.73
CA LYS A 184 17.89 -16.47 9.97
C LYS A 184 17.01 -16.52 8.71
N LYS A 185 17.55 -16.16 7.53
CA LYS A 185 16.79 -16.08 6.27
C LYS A 185 17.00 -17.27 5.31
N LYS A 186 17.76 -18.30 5.72
CA LYS A 186 18.01 -19.54 4.93
C LYS A 186 17.30 -20.79 5.49
N ALA A 187 16.38 -20.61 6.43
CA ALA A 187 15.57 -21.69 7.01
C ALA A 187 14.08 -21.34 6.90
N ASN A 188 13.59 -21.30 5.66
CA ASN A 188 12.16 -21.44 5.30
C ASN A 188 12.08 -21.62 3.79
#